data_AF-A0A068SNR6-F1
#
_entry.id   AF-A0A068SNR6-F1
#
_cell.length_a   1.000
_cell.length_b   1.000
_cell.length_c   1.000
_cell.angle_alpha   90.00
_cell.angle_beta   90.00
_cell.angle_gamma   90.00
#
_symmetry.space_group_name_H-M   'P 1'
#
loop_
_entity.id
_entity.type
_entity.pdbx_description
1 polymer ?
#
loop_
_entity_poly.entity_id
_entity_poly.type
_entity_poly.pdbx_seq_one_letter_code
_entity_poly.pdbx_strand_id
1 'polypeptide(L)'
;MLSILVCGPGEARELRLEEKIAALVKAYPDMIEASRDGRLMMKEGAPIPIDDGIRRNHAQMLAEGDVEDSLSQAYRPGSCEYRPPVDSDPGRIRSDDLMKRLYGASANAVQSSLVPVAWFGETLRVTSRNGVDKALAAVRDELAADPGLKTYLTPSAGVFNWRKVAGQTNLSVHSFGAAIDLNTKHADYWLWSGGKPGTVQNYKNRFPMKIVAAFERHGFIWGGRWYHYDTMHFEYRPELLAIAGAAGVSACD
;
A
#
# COMPACT_ATOMS: atom_id res chain seq x y z
N MET A 1 -27.68 -18.04 36.20
CA MET A 1 -26.38 -18.14 35.51
C MET A 1 -26.38 -17.14 34.37
N LEU A 2 -25.61 -16.07 34.49
CA LEU A 2 -25.48 -15.03 33.47
C LEU A 2 -24.49 -15.56 32.42
N SER A 3 -24.99 -16.00 31.26
CA SER A 3 -24.13 -16.41 30.15
C SER A 3 -23.47 -15.18 29.55
N ILE A 4 -22.17 -15.02 29.83
CA ILE A 4 -21.30 -14.08 29.14
C ILE A 4 -21.11 -14.63 27.72
N LEU A 5 -21.68 -13.94 26.74
CA LEU A 5 -21.41 -14.21 25.33
C LEU A 5 -19.99 -13.72 25.04
N VAL A 6 -19.02 -14.63 25.11
CA VAL A 6 -17.67 -14.37 24.59
C VAL A 6 -17.79 -14.33 23.07
N CYS A 7 -17.72 -13.13 22.51
CA CYS A 7 -17.59 -12.95 21.07
C CYS A 7 -16.23 -13.52 20.67
N GLY A 8 -16.20 -14.69 20.04
CA GLY A 8 -14.98 -15.22 19.44
C GLY A 8 -14.45 -14.27 18.36
N PRO A 9 -13.16 -14.36 18.01
CA PRO A 9 -12.65 -13.66 16.82
C PRO A 9 -13.52 -14.09 15.62
N GLY A 10 -14.09 -13.11 14.91
CA GLY A 10 -14.86 -13.40 13.71
C GLY A 10 -13.97 -14.13 12.71
N GLU A 11 -14.42 -15.26 12.19
CA GLU A 11 -13.66 -16.02 11.19
C GLU A 11 -13.36 -15.14 9.97
N ALA A 12 -12.10 -15.16 9.52
CA ALA A 12 -11.69 -14.50 8.30
C ALA A 12 -12.58 -14.96 7.13
N ARG A 13 -13.12 -14.00 6.37
CA ARG A 13 -14.02 -14.27 5.24
C ARG A 13 -13.42 -13.77 3.93
N GLU A 14 -13.59 -14.56 2.88
CA GLU A 14 -13.33 -14.10 1.52
C GLU A 14 -14.40 -13.10 1.05
N LEU A 15 -13.96 -11.89 0.70
CA LEU A 15 -14.84 -10.86 0.16
C LEU A 15 -15.05 -11.05 -1.33
N ARG A 16 -16.29 -10.83 -1.78
CA ARG A 16 -16.60 -10.76 -3.21
C ARG A 16 -16.02 -9.50 -3.84
N LEU A 17 -15.83 -9.52 -5.16
CA LEU A 17 -15.26 -8.39 -5.90
C LEU A 17 -16.05 -7.09 -5.67
N GLU A 18 -17.39 -7.15 -5.63
CA GLU A 18 -18.23 -5.97 -5.43
C GLU A 18 -17.98 -5.31 -4.07
N GLU A 19 -17.68 -6.11 -3.04
CA GLU A 19 -17.37 -5.63 -1.69
C GLU A 19 -16.00 -4.94 -1.65
N LYS A 20 -15.02 -5.51 -2.37
CA LYS A 20 -13.68 -4.91 -2.54
C LYS A 20 -13.76 -3.60 -3.32
N ILE A 21 -14.56 -3.55 -4.39
CA ILE A 21 -14.78 -2.33 -5.19
C ILE A 21 -15.51 -1.26 -4.38
N ALA A 22 -16.49 -1.62 -3.55
CA ALA A 22 -17.14 -0.67 -2.65
C ALA A 22 -16.13 -0.04 -1.66
N ALA A 23 -15.20 -0.84 -1.13
CA ALA A 23 -14.12 -0.33 -0.28
C ALA A 23 -13.18 0.61 -1.05
N LEU A 24 -12.82 0.28 -2.30
CA LEU A 24 -12.02 1.14 -3.19
C LEU A 24 -12.71 2.50 -3.45
N VAL A 25 -13.99 2.49 -3.83
CA VAL A 25 -14.76 3.73 -4.05
C VAL A 25 -14.78 4.60 -2.79
N LYS A 26 -15.02 3.98 -1.63
CA LYS A 26 -15.06 4.69 -0.34
C LYS A 26 -13.69 5.26 0.08
N ALA A 27 -12.59 4.60 -0.31
CA ALA A 27 -11.25 5.04 0.03
C ALA A 27 -10.79 6.27 -0.77
N TYR A 28 -11.36 6.52 -1.96
CA TYR A 28 -10.99 7.63 -2.84
C TYR A 28 -12.20 8.48 -3.27
N PRO A 29 -12.96 9.06 -2.32
CA PRO A 29 -14.22 9.73 -2.60
C PRO A 29 -14.08 11.03 -3.40
N ASP A 30 -12.86 11.58 -3.49
CA ASP A 30 -12.57 12.77 -4.29
C ASP A 30 -12.22 12.44 -5.75
N MET A 31 -11.96 11.16 -6.06
CA MET A 31 -11.53 10.71 -7.39
C MET A 31 -12.55 9.77 -8.04
N ILE A 32 -13.20 8.92 -7.24
CA ILE A 32 -14.14 7.90 -7.71
C ILE A 32 -15.55 8.26 -7.22
N GLU A 33 -16.49 8.38 -8.15
CA GLU A 33 -17.90 8.65 -7.85
C GLU A 33 -18.64 7.38 -7.40
N ALA A 34 -18.49 6.30 -8.17
CA ALA A 34 -19.22 5.05 -7.98
C ALA A 34 -18.60 3.91 -8.79
N SER A 35 -19.14 2.71 -8.63
CA SER A 35 -19.01 1.60 -9.59
C SER A 35 -20.36 1.34 -10.24
N ARG A 36 -20.40 1.22 -11.58
CA ARG A 36 -21.60 0.91 -12.38
C ARG A 36 -21.22 0.08 -13.60
N ASP A 37 -22.00 -0.95 -13.91
CA ASP A 37 -21.85 -1.76 -15.13
C ASP A 37 -20.42 -2.28 -15.39
N GLY A 38 -19.74 -2.76 -14.34
CA GLY A 38 -18.37 -3.28 -14.44
C GLY A 38 -17.29 -2.21 -14.64
N ARG A 39 -17.58 -0.95 -14.33
CA ARG A 39 -16.65 0.18 -14.46
C ARG A 39 -16.61 1.03 -13.21
N LEU A 40 -15.42 1.58 -12.91
CA LEU A 40 -15.26 2.69 -11.98
C LEU A 40 -15.65 3.99 -12.68
N MET A 41 -16.64 4.67 -12.15
CA MET A 41 -17.06 6.00 -12.58
C MET A 41 -16.16 7.01 -11.87
N MET A 42 -15.27 7.65 -12.63
CA MET A 42 -14.37 8.67 -12.11
C MET A 42 -15.11 10.00 -12.02
N LYS A 43 -14.79 10.83 -11.02
CA LYS A 43 -15.34 12.21 -10.95
C LYS A 43 -14.91 13.07 -12.12
N GLU A 44 -13.72 12.80 -12.65
CA GLU A 44 -13.17 13.45 -13.83
C GLU A 44 -12.57 12.40 -14.77
N GLY A 45 -12.80 12.56 -16.07
CA GLY A 45 -12.27 11.66 -17.10
C GLY A 45 -13.16 10.47 -17.42
N ALA A 46 -12.63 9.56 -18.23
CA ALA A 46 -13.36 8.38 -18.69
C ALA A 46 -13.49 7.31 -17.58
N PRO A 47 -14.59 6.53 -17.56
CA PRO A 47 -14.70 5.38 -16.67
C PRO A 47 -13.64 4.32 -16.93
N ILE A 48 -13.17 3.67 -15.87
CA ILE A 48 -12.14 2.62 -15.93
C ILE A 48 -12.82 1.25 -15.90
N PRO A 49 -12.56 0.33 -16.83
CA PRO A 49 -12.98 -1.07 -16.69
C PRO A 49 -12.46 -1.66 -15.38
N ILE A 50 -13.31 -2.39 -14.64
CA ILE A 50 -12.89 -3.06 -13.41
C ILE A 50 -12.09 -4.32 -13.75
N ASP A 51 -12.65 -5.12 -14.66
CA ASP A 51 -12.09 -6.38 -15.15
C ASP A 51 -12.13 -6.31 -16.68
N ASP A 52 -10.98 -6.50 -17.33
CA ASP A 52 -10.87 -6.52 -18.80
C ASP A 52 -11.06 -7.91 -19.42
N GLY A 53 -11.28 -8.94 -18.59
CA GLY A 53 -11.54 -10.32 -18.97
C GLY A 53 -10.29 -11.08 -19.41
N ILE A 54 -9.09 -10.48 -19.30
CA ILE A 54 -7.84 -11.10 -19.71
C ILE A 54 -7.29 -11.94 -18.56
N ARG A 55 -7.15 -13.25 -18.77
CA ARG A 55 -6.48 -14.13 -17.81
C ARG A 55 -4.97 -13.89 -17.85
N ARG A 56 -4.42 -13.45 -16.72
CA ARG A 56 -2.99 -13.18 -16.53
C ARG A 56 -2.35 -14.20 -15.59
N ASN A 57 -1.09 -14.52 -15.83
CA ASN A 57 -0.24 -15.13 -14.81
C ASN A 57 0.32 -14.03 -13.87
N HIS A 58 0.99 -14.43 -12.77
CA HIS A 58 1.51 -13.48 -11.78
C HIS A 58 2.44 -12.40 -12.36
N ALA A 59 3.35 -12.77 -13.26
CA ALA A 59 4.25 -11.81 -13.89
C ALA A 59 3.51 -10.81 -14.78
N GLN A 60 2.47 -11.27 -15.50
CA GLN A 60 1.61 -10.42 -16.31
C GLN A 60 0.77 -9.48 -15.44
N MET A 61 0.20 -9.95 -14.32
CA MET A 61 -0.52 -9.09 -13.37
C MET A 61 0.38 -7.99 -12.80
N LEU A 62 1.64 -8.31 -12.47
CA LEU A 62 2.59 -7.30 -11.99
C LEU A 62 2.89 -6.21 -13.03
N ALA A 63 2.92 -6.55 -14.31
CA ALA A 63 3.25 -5.62 -15.38
C ALA A 63 2.04 -4.80 -15.86
N GLU A 64 0.88 -5.44 -15.98
CA GLU A 64 -0.28 -4.93 -16.73
C GLU A 64 -1.61 -5.25 -16.05
N GLY A 65 -1.63 -5.43 -14.74
CA GLY A 65 -2.85 -5.74 -13.99
C GLY A 65 -3.90 -4.62 -14.08
N ASP A 66 -5.17 -5.00 -14.08
CA ASP A 66 -6.30 -4.09 -14.02
C ASP A 66 -6.77 -3.82 -12.58
N VAL A 67 -7.98 -3.28 -12.40
CA VAL A 67 -8.51 -2.95 -11.08
C VAL A 67 -8.84 -4.21 -10.27
N GLU A 68 -9.40 -5.24 -10.90
CA GLU A 68 -9.67 -6.54 -10.28
C GLU A 68 -8.36 -7.18 -9.81
N ASP A 69 -7.37 -7.26 -10.72
CA ASP A 69 -6.04 -7.80 -10.43
C ASP A 69 -5.42 -7.09 -9.21
N SER A 70 -5.59 -5.76 -9.10
CA SER A 70 -5.09 -4.92 -8.00
C SER A 70 -5.63 -5.29 -6.62
N LEU A 71 -6.78 -5.97 -6.57
CA LEU A 71 -7.52 -6.33 -5.36
C LEU A 71 -7.55 -7.85 -5.12
N SER A 72 -6.82 -8.61 -5.94
CA SER A 72 -6.78 -10.08 -5.90
C SER A 72 -6.10 -10.63 -4.65
N GLN A 73 -5.11 -9.92 -4.10
CA GLN A 73 -4.31 -10.36 -2.96
C GLN A 73 -4.71 -9.67 -1.65
N ALA A 74 -4.95 -10.45 -0.60
CA ALA A 74 -5.31 -9.93 0.71
C ALA A 74 -4.09 -9.34 1.45
N TYR A 75 -4.17 -8.06 1.82
CA TYR A 75 -3.24 -7.44 2.75
C TYR A 75 -3.61 -7.81 4.20
N ARG A 76 -2.63 -8.17 5.03
CA ARG A 76 -2.84 -8.55 6.43
C ARG A 76 -2.18 -7.53 7.36
N PRO A 77 -2.91 -6.55 7.91
CA PRO A 77 -2.37 -5.57 8.85
C PRO A 77 -2.20 -6.16 10.25
N GLY A 78 -1.34 -5.56 11.08
CA GLY A 78 -1.24 -5.91 12.50
C GLY A 78 0.16 -5.72 13.08
N SER A 79 0.27 -5.89 14.40
CA SER A 79 1.53 -5.73 15.14
C SER A 79 2.46 -6.95 15.09
N CYS A 80 2.05 -8.04 14.47
CA CYS A 80 2.83 -9.26 14.35
C CYS A 80 3.56 -9.32 13.01
N GLU A 81 4.75 -9.92 13.00
CA GLU A 81 5.39 -10.30 11.75
C GLU A 81 4.57 -11.40 11.08
N TYR A 82 4.41 -11.29 9.76
CA TYR A 82 3.69 -12.26 8.95
C TYR A 82 4.47 -12.47 7.68
N ARG A 83 4.74 -13.74 7.36
CA ARG A 83 5.41 -14.12 6.12
C ARG A 83 4.37 -14.62 5.13
N PRO A 84 4.13 -13.90 4.03
CA PRO A 84 3.14 -14.31 3.05
C PRO A 84 3.58 -15.55 2.26
N PRO A 85 2.63 -16.30 1.66
CA PRO A 85 2.94 -17.36 0.71
C PRO A 85 3.74 -16.87 -0.50
N VAL A 86 4.33 -17.81 -1.25
CA VAL A 86 5.05 -17.51 -2.51
C VAL A 86 4.17 -16.66 -3.43
N ASP A 87 4.77 -15.61 -4.01
CA ASP A 87 4.15 -14.66 -4.95
C ASP A 87 2.94 -13.87 -4.40
N SER A 88 2.74 -13.88 -3.07
CA SER A 88 1.78 -13.00 -2.41
C SER A 88 2.46 -11.70 -1.99
N ASP A 89 2.20 -10.65 -2.75
CA ASP A 89 2.74 -9.30 -2.61
C ASP A 89 1.62 -8.23 -2.64
N PRO A 90 0.69 -8.26 -1.66
CA PRO A 90 -0.51 -7.42 -1.70
C PRO A 90 -0.17 -5.93 -1.86
N GLY A 91 -0.63 -5.34 -2.97
CA GLY A 91 -0.36 -3.96 -3.39
C GLY A 91 0.66 -3.80 -4.53
N ARG A 92 1.49 -4.81 -4.82
CA ARG A 92 2.43 -4.75 -5.96
C ARG A 92 1.72 -4.86 -7.30
N ILE A 93 0.75 -5.77 -7.42
CA ILE A 93 -0.17 -5.81 -8.57
C ILE A 93 -1.07 -4.57 -8.51
N ARG A 94 -1.10 -3.79 -9.61
CA ARG A 94 -1.83 -2.52 -9.66
C ARG A 94 -2.19 -2.12 -11.08
N SER A 95 -3.36 -1.50 -11.23
CA SER A 95 -3.76 -0.75 -12.41
C SER A 95 -2.99 0.58 -12.47
N ASP A 96 -2.02 0.66 -13.38
CA ASP A 96 -1.28 1.90 -13.66
C ASP A 96 -2.23 3.01 -14.12
N ASP A 97 -3.30 2.63 -14.82
CA ASP A 97 -4.35 3.53 -15.26
C ASP A 97 -5.08 4.14 -14.06
N LEU A 98 -5.59 3.33 -13.12
CA LEU A 98 -6.20 3.82 -11.89
C LEU A 98 -5.25 4.71 -11.09
N MET A 99 -3.99 4.29 -10.89
CA MET A 99 -3.00 5.06 -10.12
C MET A 99 -2.76 6.46 -10.71
N LYS A 100 -2.70 6.58 -12.05
CA LYS A 100 -2.59 7.87 -12.73
C LYS A 100 -3.81 8.76 -12.52
N ARG A 101 -5.01 8.21 -12.40
CA ARG A 101 -6.23 9.02 -12.11
C ARG A 101 -6.25 9.47 -10.67
N LEU A 102 -5.84 8.61 -9.74
CA LEU A 102 -5.79 8.93 -8.32
C LEU A 102 -4.78 10.03 -7.99
N TYR A 103 -3.61 10.01 -8.65
CA TYR A 103 -2.48 10.83 -8.21
C TYR A 103 -1.87 11.75 -9.28
N GLY A 104 -2.09 11.49 -10.56
CA GLY A 104 -1.58 12.30 -11.68
C GLY A 104 -0.94 11.46 -12.79
N ALA A 105 -1.20 11.85 -14.04
CA ALA A 105 -0.77 11.10 -15.22
C ALA A 105 0.64 11.44 -15.74
N SER A 106 1.33 12.41 -15.13
CA SER A 106 2.69 12.81 -15.52
C SER A 106 3.51 13.31 -14.33
N ALA A 107 4.84 13.31 -14.47
CA ALA A 107 5.75 13.85 -13.45
C ALA A 107 5.37 15.29 -13.04
N ASN A 108 5.08 16.16 -14.01
CA ASN A 108 4.71 17.55 -13.75
C ASN A 108 3.38 17.66 -12.99
N ALA A 109 2.38 16.84 -13.35
CA ALA A 109 1.08 16.83 -12.69
C ALA A 109 1.14 16.32 -11.24
N VAL A 110 2.05 15.38 -10.94
CA VAL A 110 2.29 14.92 -9.57
C VAL A 110 3.12 15.96 -8.80
N GLN A 111 4.18 16.50 -9.42
CA GLN A 111 5.07 17.46 -8.77
C GLN A 111 4.32 18.71 -8.31
N SER A 112 3.31 19.15 -9.07
CA SER A 112 2.46 20.29 -8.69
C SER A 112 1.54 20.02 -7.51
N SER A 113 1.26 18.76 -7.16
CA SER A 113 0.49 18.40 -5.97
C SER A 113 1.34 18.05 -4.76
N LEU A 114 2.67 18.10 -4.86
CA LEU A 114 3.54 17.82 -3.72
C LEU A 114 3.55 18.99 -2.73
N VAL A 115 3.35 18.69 -1.46
CA VAL A 115 3.37 19.64 -0.34
C VAL A 115 4.44 19.23 0.69
N PRO A 116 5.00 20.18 1.46
CA PRO A 116 6.00 19.87 2.46
C PRO A 116 5.35 19.26 3.71
N VAL A 117 5.93 18.16 4.20
CA VAL A 117 5.59 17.53 5.49
C VAL A 117 6.87 17.43 6.30
N ALA A 118 6.90 18.04 7.49
CA ALA A 118 8.01 17.89 8.41
C ALA A 118 8.18 16.41 8.80
N TRP A 119 9.41 15.92 8.96
CA TRP A 119 9.70 14.53 9.28
C TRP A 119 11.01 14.43 10.06
N PHE A 120 10.97 14.24 11.38
CA PHE A 120 12.14 13.91 12.23
C PHE A 120 13.46 14.69 12.01
N GLY A 121 13.41 15.95 11.57
CA GLY A 121 14.58 16.80 11.31
C GLY A 121 14.84 17.10 9.82
N GLU A 122 14.01 16.54 8.93
CA GLU A 122 13.98 16.79 7.50
C GLU A 122 12.57 17.23 7.06
N THR A 123 12.43 17.61 5.79
CA THR A 123 11.14 17.93 5.17
C THR A 123 10.96 17.05 3.95
N LEU A 124 9.89 16.26 3.96
CA LEU A 124 9.52 15.40 2.84
C LEU A 124 8.51 16.12 1.95
N ARG A 125 8.53 15.81 0.65
CA ARG A 125 7.61 16.36 -0.36
C ARG A 125 6.69 15.24 -0.84
N VAL A 126 5.47 15.23 -0.34
CA VAL A 126 4.48 14.15 -0.58
C VAL A 126 3.23 14.74 -1.22
N THR A 127 2.47 13.94 -1.96
CA THR A 127 1.26 14.44 -2.61
C THR A 127 0.20 14.85 -1.59
N SER A 128 -0.53 15.94 -1.83
CA SER A 128 -1.71 16.30 -1.03
C SER A 128 -2.99 15.60 -1.49
N ARG A 129 -2.94 14.91 -2.65
CA ARG A 129 -4.08 14.17 -3.19
C ARG A 129 -4.48 13.04 -2.24
N ASN A 130 -5.78 12.84 -2.09
CA ASN A 130 -6.37 11.80 -1.25
C ASN A 130 -5.92 11.87 0.22
N GLY A 131 -5.39 13.01 0.68
CA GLY A 131 -4.96 13.20 2.07
C GLY A 131 -3.67 12.49 2.46
N VAL A 132 -2.83 12.07 1.51
CA VAL A 132 -1.55 11.40 1.78
C VAL A 132 -0.64 12.23 2.68
N ASP A 133 -0.57 13.55 2.46
CA ASP A 133 0.18 14.50 3.28
C ASP A 133 -0.27 14.51 4.74
N LYS A 134 -1.59 14.54 4.96
CA LYS A 134 -2.21 14.50 6.29
C LYS A 134 -1.97 13.16 6.97
N ALA A 135 -2.09 12.06 6.21
CA ALA A 135 -1.81 10.72 6.68
C ALA A 135 -0.35 10.57 7.15
N LEU A 136 0.61 11.05 6.35
CA LEU A 136 2.02 11.00 6.73
C LEU A 136 2.34 11.90 7.93
N ALA A 137 1.70 13.07 8.02
CA ALA A 137 1.81 13.93 9.20
C ALA A 137 1.28 13.23 10.47
N ALA A 138 0.16 12.49 10.37
CA ALA A 138 -0.38 11.72 11.48
C ALA A 138 0.55 10.57 11.90
N VAL A 139 1.16 9.86 10.95
CA VAL A 139 2.20 8.86 11.23
C VAL A 139 3.36 9.49 11.99
N ARG A 140 3.87 10.64 11.53
CA ARG A 140 4.95 11.35 12.24
C ARG A 140 4.55 11.67 13.67
N ASP A 141 3.38 12.27 13.87
CA ASP A 141 2.94 12.76 15.17
C ASP A 141 2.78 11.60 16.16
N GLU A 142 2.27 10.46 15.68
CA GLU A 142 2.17 9.24 16.47
C GLU A 142 3.55 8.68 16.85
N LEU A 143 4.47 8.59 15.88
CA LEU A 143 5.81 8.05 16.12
C LEU A 143 6.71 8.99 16.94
N ALA A 144 6.42 10.29 16.95
CA ALA A 144 7.14 11.27 17.77
C ALA A 144 6.94 11.04 19.29
N ALA A 145 5.89 10.32 19.69
CA ALA A 145 5.69 9.92 21.08
C ALA A 145 6.73 8.91 21.59
N ASP A 146 7.49 8.27 20.69
CA ASP A 146 8.58 7.36 21.05
C ASP A 146 9.90 7.79 20.37
N PRO A 147 10.69 8.67 21.03
CA PRO A 147 11.96 9.15 20.49
C PRO A 147 12.97 8.05 20.15
N GLY A 148 12.85 6.86 20.77
CA GLY A 148 13.69 5.70 20.48
C GLY A 148 13.52 5.17 19.06
N LEU A 149 12.40 5.48 18.39
CA LEU A 149 12.14 5.09 17.01
C LEU A 149 12.89 5.94 15.98
N LYS A 150 13.38 7.13 16.35
CA LYS A 150 13.95 8.10 15.41
C LYS A 150 15.05 7.50 14.53
N THR A 151 15.88 6.59 15.06
CA THR A 151 16.96 5.94 14.28
C THR A 151 16.46 5.19 13.05
N TYR A 152 15.23 4.67 13.08
CA TYR A 152 14.62 3.94 11.97
C TYR A 152 13.96 4.88 10.94
N LEU A 153 13.61 6.10 11.35
CA LEU A 153 12.76 7.00 10.57
C LEU A 153 13.56 8.01 9.74
N THR A 154 14.80 8.30 10.14
CA THR A 154 15.66 9.29 9.47
C THR A 154 17.12 8.80 9.32
N PRO A 155 17.84 9.16 8.23
CA PRO A 155 17.32 9.84 7.05
C PRO A 155 16.31 8.96 6.30
N SER A 156 15.25 9.56 5.76
CA SER A 156 14.40 8.89 4.79
C SER A 156 15.21 8.57 3.54
N ALA A 157 14.90 7.45 2.90
CA ALA A 157 15.47 7.09 1.60
C ALA A 157 14.68 7.67 0.42
N GLY A 158 13.63 8.45 0.69
CA GLY A 158 12.95 9.29 -0.29
C GLY A 158 11.44 9.06 -0.37
N VAL A 159 10.77 9.95 -1.10
CA VAL A 159 9.32 9.90 -1.33
C VAL A 159 9.00 9.97 -2.82
N PHE A 160 9.37 11.07 -3.51
CA PHE A 160 9.01 11.26 -4.90
C PHE A 160 10.17 10.95 -5.86
N ASN A 161 9.93 10.05 -6.80
CA ASN A 161 10.81 9.77 -7.93
C ASN A 161 9.99 9.20 -9.09
N TRP A 162 9.81 9.97 -10.17
CA TRP A 162 9.05 9.52 -11.34
C TRP A 162 9.83 8.46 -12.12
N ARG A 163 9.53 7.19 -11.87
CA ARG A 163 10.23 6.04 -12.45
C ARG A 163 9.34 4.80 -12.57
N LYS A 164 9.72 3.93 -13.49
CA LYS A 164 9.20 2.56 -13.53
C LYS A 164 9.74 1.73 -12.38
N VAL A 165 9.02 0.67 -12.02
CA VAL A 165 9.57 -0.39 -11.15
C VAL A 165 10.69 -1.10 -11.90
N ALA A 166 11.74 -1.51 -11.18
CA ALA A 166 12.90 -2.15 -11.80
C ALA A 166 12.47 -3.44 -12.51
N GLY A 167 12.74 -3.54 -13.81
CA GLY A 167 12.36 -4.70 -14.62
C GLY A 167 10.87 -4.79 -14.96
N GLN A 168 10.06 -3.75 -14.71
CA GLN A 168 8.63 -3.72 -15.05
C GLN A 168 8.28 -2.48 -15.90
N THR A 169 7.07 -2.50 -16.49
CA THR A 169 6.56 -1.44 -17.37
C THR A 169 5.76 -0.36 -16.63
N ASN A 170 5.18 -0.71 -15.48
CA ASN A 170 4.36 0.14 -14.62
C ASN A 170 5.20 1.09 -13.75
N LEU A 171 4.55 2.17 -13.28
CA LEU A 171 5.19 3.16 -12.40
C LEU A 171 5.31 2.63 -10.96
N SER A 172 6.43 2.97 -10.31
CA SER A 172 6.56 2.84 -8.85
C SER A 172 5.62 3.83 -8.15
N VAL A 173 5.12 3.51 -6.95
CA VAL A 173 4.28 4.44 -6.18
C VAL A 173 5.03 5.70 -5.77
N HIS A 174 6.37 5.66 -5.70
CA HIS A 174 7.20 6.85 -5.58
C HIS A 174 6.95 7.87 -6.72
N SER A 175 6.51 7.42 -7.90
CA SER A 175 6.16 8.33 -9.00
C SER A 175 4.93 9.18 -8.70
N PHE A 176 4.12 8.79 -7.72
CA PHE A 176 2.89 9.47 -7.34
C PHE A 176 3.04 10.32 -6.08
N GLY A 177 4.23 10.34 -5.46
CA GLY A 177 4.46 10.99 -4.17
C GLY A 177 3.60 10.40 -3.05
N ALA A 178 3.14 9.16 -3.23
CA ALA A 178 2.24 8.43 -2.34
C ALA A 178 2.94 7.25 -1.64
N ALA A 179 4.28 7.25 -1.64
CA ALA A 179 5.09 6.26 -0.95
C ALA A 179 6.27 6.93 -0.25
N ILE A 180 6.81 6.27 0.77
CA ILE A 180 8.00 6.68 1.51
C ILE A 180 8.88 5.45 1.76
N ASP A 181 10.18 5.64 1.57
CA ASP A 181 11.19 4.69 2.04
C ASP A 181 11.83 5.25 3.31
N LEU A 182 11.87 4.44 4.37
CA LEU A 182 12.53 4.75 5.64
C LEU A 182 14.05 4.51 5.59
N ASN A 183 14.73 4.60 6.74
CA ASN A 183 16.18 4.52 6.82
C ASN A 183 16.71 3.14 6.35
N THR A 184 17.43 3.14 5.23
CA THR A 184 17.97 1.94 4.59
C THR A 184 19.01 1.20 5.43
N LYS A 185 19.62 1.82 6.45
CA LYS A 185 20.52 1.13 7.39
C LYS A 185 19.83 -0.03 8.13
N HIS A 186 18.51 0.07 8.30
CA HIS A 186 17.71 -0.96 8.95
C HIS A 186 16.97 -1.83 7.93
N ALA A 187 16.97 -1.45 6.66
CA ALA A 187 16.19 -2.12 5.64
C ALA A 187 16.82 -3.41 5.15
N ASP A 188 15.95 -4.28 4.70
CA ASP A 188 16.22 -5.52 3.99
C ASP A 188 15.30 -5.55 2.76
N TYR A 189 15.87 -5.98 1.63
CA TYR A 189 15.21 -6.03 0.34
C TYR A 189 15.59 -7.31 -0.40
N TRP A 190 14.60 -8.00 -0.96
CA TRP A 190 14.77 -9.34 -1.51
C TRP A 190 15.81 -9.45 -2.64
N LEU A 191 16.04 -8.39 -3.44
CA LEU A 191 17.10 -8.40 -4.44
C LEU A 191 18.49 -8.27 -3.81
N TRP A 192 18.63 -7.56 -2.70
CA TRP A 192 19.93 -7.39 -2.04
C TRP A 192 20.44 -8.70 -1.43
N SER A 193 19.54 -9.63 -1.10
CA SER A 193 19.88 -10.99 -0.66
C SER A 193 20.06 -12.00 -1.81
N GLY A 194 20.02 -11.55 -3.08
CA GLY A 194 20.17 -12.40 -4.25
C GLY A 194 18.91 -13.21 -4.60
N GLY A 195 17.74 -12.76 -4.16
CA GLY A 195 16.46 -13.35 -4.53
C GLY A 195 16.18 -13.28 -6.04
N LYS A 196 15.33 -14.19 -6.50
CA LYS A 196 14.83 -14.30 -7.88
C LYS A 196 13.31 -14.33 -7.86
N PRO A 197 12.62 -14.00 -8.96
CA PRO A 197 11.17 -14.17 -9.04
C PRO A 197 10.74 -15.57 -8.58
N GLY A 198 9.77 -15.64 -7.67
CA GLY A 198 9.28 -16.89 -7.07
C GLY A 198 10.17 -17.49 -5.97
N THR A 199 11.41 -17.01 -5.80
CA THR A 199 12.38 -17.55 -4.83
C THR A 199 13.15 -16.44 -4.13
N VAL A 200 12.69 -16.05 -2.95
CA VAL A 200 13.39 -15.07 -2.10
C VAL A 200 14.28 -15.74 -1.07
N GLN A 201 15.38 -15.10 -0.71
CA GLN A 201 16.30 -15.58 0.33
C GLN A 201 16.20 -14.69 1.56
N ASN A 202 16.33 -15.29 2.75
CA ASN A 202 16.66 -14.60 4.01
C ASN A 202 15.86 -13.32 4.30
N TYR A 203 14.56 -13.44 4.59
CA TYR A 203 13.79 -12.33 5.17
C TYR A 203 14.32 -11.97 6.56
N LYS A 204 14.68 -10.70 6.77
CA LYS A 204 15.01 -10.17 8.09
C LYS A 204 14.46 -8.76 8.29
N ASN A 205 13.35 -8.67 9.03
CA ASN A 205 12.87 -7.39 9.50
C ASN A 205 13.73 -6.84 10.65
N ARG A 206 14.00 -5.53 10.61
CA ARG A 206 14.64 -4.79 11.72
C ARG A 206 13.84 -3.55 12.13
N PHE A 207 12.77 -3.23 11.41
CA PHE A 207 11.87 -2.14 11.80
C PHE A 207 10.94 -2.63 12.92
N PRO A 208 10.88 -1.92 14.06
CA PRO A 208 9.92 -2.26 15.11
C PRO A 208 8.48 -2.27 14.56
N MET A 209 7.71 -3.32 14.87
CA MET A 209 6.34 -3.47 14.37
C MET A 209 5.40 -2.33 14.79
N LYS A 210 5.75 -1.55 15.82
CA LYS A 210 5.03 -0.31 16.16
C LYS A 210 5.12 0.77 15.08
N ILE A 211 6.21 0.83 14.31
CA ILE A 211 6.32 1.70 13.12
C ILE A 211 5.32 1.23 12.07
N VAL A 212 5.36 -0.07 11.75
CA VAL A 212 4.47 -0.68 10.75
C VAL A 212 3.01 -0.43 11.10
N ALA A 213 2.63 -0.72 12.35
CA ALA A 213 1.26 -0.54 12.81
C ALA A 213 0.79 0.92 12.78
N ALA A 214 1.69 1.89 13.01
CA ALA A 214 1.36 3.32 12.88
C ALA A 214 1.06 3.69 11.42
N PHE A 215 1.91 3.25 10.49
CA PHE A 215 1.67 3.43 9.05
C PHE A 215 0.34 2.79 8.61
N GLU A 216 0.07 1.56 9.03
CA GLU A 216 -1.17 0.83 8.70
C GLU A 216 -2.42 1.53 9.27
N ARG A 217 -2.36 2.09 10.48
CA ARG A 217 -3.47 2.89 11.05
C ARG A 217 -3.81 4.12 10.21
N HIS A 218 -2.82 4.68 9.52
CA HIS A 218 -2.95 5.91 8.74
C HIS A 218 -3.00 5.66 7.23
N GLY A 219 -3.32 4.44 6.79
CA GLY A 219 -3.64 4.16 5.38
C GLY A 219 -2.45 3.71 4.52
N PHE A 220 -1.28 3.48 5.11
CA PHE A 220 -0.11 2.97 4.39
C PHE A 220 0.04 1.47 4.59
N ILE A 221 0.21 0.73 3.50
CA ILE A 221 0.64 -0.66 3.53
C ILE A 221 2.17 -0.73 3.57
N TRP A 222 2.71 -1.85 4.05
CA TRP A 222 4.14 -2.04 4.24
C TRP A 222 4.71 -3.11 3.30
N GLY A 223 5.82 -2.79 2.64
CA GLY A 223 6.52 -3.70 1.73
C GLY A 223 7.15 -4.91 2.42
N GLY A 224 7.30 -4.89 3.74
CA GLY A 224 7.69 -6.06 4.53
C GLY A 224 6.60 -7.14 4.65
N ARG A 225 5.37 -6.87 4.18
CA ARG A 225 4.27 -7.85 4.04
C ARG A 225 4.26 -8.57 2.70
N TRP A 226 5.23 -8.30 1.84
CA TRP A 226 5.37 -8.94 0.54
C TRP A 226 6.29 -10.16 0.62
N TYR A 227 6.01 -11.17 -0.20
CA TYR A 227 6.91 -12.29 -0.39
C TYR A 227 8.24 -11.77 -0.94
N HIS A 228 8.18 -10.92 -1.96
CA HIS A 228 9.28 -10.10 -2.46
C HIS A 228 9.46 -8.85 -1.60
N TYR A 229 9.87 -9.08 -0.35
CA TYR A 229 9.92 -8.08 0.72
C TYR A 229 10.77 -6.83 0.38
N ASP A 230 10.24 -5.66 0.76
CA ASP A 230 10.91 -4.36 0.72
C ASP A 230 10.61 -3.62 2.04
N THR A 231 11.44 -3.85 3.06
CA THR A 231 11.09 -3.47 4.44
C THR A 231 11.20 -1.98 4.73
N MET A 232 11.89 -1.19 3.88
CA MET A 232 11.85 0.27 4.03
C MET A 232 10.58 0.90 3.47
N HIS A 233 9.88 0.19 2.60
CA HIS A 233 8.87 0.77 1.73
C HIS A 233 7.49 0.80 2.37
N PHE A 234 6.84 1.96 2.31
CA PHE A 234 5.44 2.15 2.66
C PHE A 234 4.72 2.87 1.52
N GLU A 235 3.56 2.38 1.10
CA GLU A 235 2.73 3.02 0.08
C GLU A 235 1.30 3.24 0.56
N TYR A 236 0.73 4.41 0.25
CA TYR A 236 -0.61 4.78 0.67
C TYR A 236 -1.67 4.04 -0.15
N ARG A 237 -2.31 3.04 0.49
CA ARG A 237 -3.31 2.13 -0.09
C ARG A 237 -4.44 1.86 0.91
N PRO A 238 -5.17 2.90 1.34
CA PRO A 238 -6.22 2.79 2.36
C PRO A 238 -7.31 1.77 1.99
N GLU A 239 -7.56 1.53 0.70
CA GLU A 239 -8.54 0.54 0.25
C GLU A 239 -8.15 -0.89 0.64
N LEU A 240 -6.86 -1.25 0.61
CA LEU A 240 -6.41 -2.60 0.95
C LEU A 240 -6.57 -2.85 2.45
N LEU A 241 -6.37 -1.82 3.27
CA LEU A 241 -6.61 -1.86 4.71
C LEU A 241 -8.10 -1.94 5.04
N ALA A 242 -8.95 -1.21 4.30
CA ALA A 242 -10.40 -1.28 4.45
C ALA A 242 -10.94 -2.68 4.07
N ILE A 243 -10.42 -3.27 2.98
CA ILE A 243 -10.71 -4.65 2.57
C ILE A 243 -10.30 -5.64 3.66
N ALA A 244 -9.09 -5.49 4.20
CA ALA A 244 -8.59 -6.36 5.27
C ALA A 244 -9.50 -6.30 6.51
N GLY A 245 -9.90 -5.10 6.94
CA GLY A 245 -10.81 -4.91 8.07
C GLY A 245 -12.20 -5.52 7.83
N ALA A 246 -12.75 -5.39 6.63
CA ALA A 246 -14.03 -5.99 6.26
C ALA A 246 -13.95 -7.52 6.14
N ALA A 247 -12.80 -8.07 5.76
CA ALA A 247 -12.54 -9.50 5.69
C ALA A 247 -12.21 -10.12 7.06
N GLY A 248 -11.90 -9.30 8.08
CA GLY A 248 -11.46 -9.78 9.39
C GLY A 248 -10.10 -10.47 9.35
N VAL A 249 -9.18 -10.06 8.46
CA VAL A 249 -7.83 -10.64 8.37
C VAL A 249 -6.80 -9.77 9.07
N SER A 250 -5.93 -10.41 9.84
CA SER A 250 -4.75 -9.80 10.47
C SER A 250 -3.48 -10.60 10.20
N ALA A 251 -2.35 -9.94 10.42
CA ALA A 251 -1.03 -10.56 10.51
C ALA A 251 -0.79 -11.29 11.83
N CYS A 252 -1.65 -11.10 12.84
CA CYS A 252 -1.55 -11.77 14.13
C CYS A 252 -2.39 -13.05 14.25
N ASP A 253 -3.11 -13.41 13.18
CA ASP A 253 -3.95 -14.62 13.11
C ASP A 253 -3.14 -15.86 12.72
#